data_AF-A0A7C4F7F1-F1
#
_entry.id   AF-A0A7C4F7F1-F1
#
_cell.length_a   1.000
_cell.length_b   1.000
_cell.length_c   1.000
_cell.angle_alpha   90.00
_cell.angle_beta   90.00
_cell.angle_gamma   90.00
#
_symmetry.space_group_name_H-M   'P 1'
#
loop_
_entity.id
_entity.type
_entity.pdbx_description
1 polymer ?
#
loop_
_entity_poly.entity_id
_entity_poly.type
_entity_poly.pdbx_seq_one_letter_code
_entity_poly.pdbx_strand_id
1 'polypeptide(L)' 'MYTYTLVWPKRGAPFWFYPTGVRYNRVSGYVWTGRYWAFFAFNPATVERVACYPSPMPY' A
#
# COMPACT_ATOMS: atom_id res chain seq x y z
N MET A 1 8.62 -10.14 9.27
CA MET A 1 7.69 -10.37 8.13
C MET A 1 7.54 -9.06 7.40
N TYR A 2 7.87 -9.01 6.11
CA TYR A 2 7.62 -7.83 5.27
C TYR A 2 6.15 -7.87 4.87
N THR A 3 5.31 -7.05 5.51
CA THR A 3 3.88 -7.01 5.23
C THR A 3 3.65 -6.16 3.98
N TYR A 4 3.60 -6.80 2.82
CA TYR A 4 3.20 -6.12 1.59
C TYR A 4 1.71 -5.80 1.68
N THR A 5 1.33 -4.55 1.41
CA THR A 5 -0.07 -4.11 1.37
C THR A 5 -0.45 -3.86 -0.08
N LEU A 6 -1.54 -4.49 -0.52
CA LEU A 6 -2.16 -4.15 -1.79
C LEU A 6 -3.06 -2.93 -1.57
N VAL A 7 -2.74 -1.83 -2.24
CA VAL A 7 -3.47 -0.56 -2.11
C VAL A 7 -4.32 -0.34 -3.35
N TRP A 8 -5.60 -0.06 -3.13
CA TRP A 8 -6.57 0.30 -4.16
C TRP A 8 -6.87 1.80 -4.08
N PRO A 9 -6.33 2.62 -4.99
CA PRO A 9 -6.67 4.03 -5.06
C PRO A 9 -8.12 4.21 -5.54
N LYS A 10 -8.77 5.31 -5.15
CA LYS A 10 -10.12 5.68 -5.65
C LYS A 10 -10.20 5.82 -7.17
N ARG A 11 -9.06 6.07 -7.82
CA ARG A 11 -8.91 6.17 -9.27
C ARG A 11 -7.58 5.53 -9.66
N GLY A 12 -7.62 4.50 -10.50
CA GLY A 12 -6.44 3.82 -11.03
C GLY A 12 -6.39 2.33 -10.71
N ALA A 13 -5.28 1.71 -11.07
CA ALA A 13 -5.02 0.29 -10.82
C ALA A 13 -4.51 0.05 -9.39
N PRO A 14 -4.76 -1.13 -8.82
CA PRO A 14 -4.14 -1.55 -7.57
C PRO A 14 -2.63 -1.64 -7.71
N PHE A 15 -1.92 -1.30 -6.64
CA PHE A 15 -0.46 -1.41 -6.60
C PHE A 15 0.03 -1.99 -5.27
N TRP A 16 1.18 -2.64 -5.34
CA TRP A 16 1.88 -3.12 -4.14
C TRP A 16 2.58 -1.96 -3.46
N PHE A 17 2.29 -1.80 -2.18
CA PHE A 17 2.81 -0.75 -1.36
C PHE A 17 3.41 -1.32 -0.07
N TYR A 18 4.57 -0.82 0.28
CA TYR A 18 5.30 -1.17 1.49
C TYR A 18 5.36 0.04 2.42
N PRO A 19 4.49 0.11 3.45
CA PRO A 19 4.48 1.24 4.38
C PRO A 19 5.75 1.22 5.24
N THR A 20 6.44 2.37 5.31
CA THR A 20 7.61 2.56 6.20
C THR A 20 7.27 3.41 7.41
N GLY A 21 6.26 4.28 7.28
CA GLY A 21 5.79 5.13 8.35
C GLY A 21 4.41 5.66 8.01
N VAL A 22 3.52 5.64 9.00
CA VAL A 22 2.20 6.27 8.92
C VAL A 22 2.20 7.42 9.91
N ARG A 23 2.04 8.64 9.41
CA ARG A 23 1.79 9.83 10.24
C ARG A 23 0.35 10.30 10.00
N TYR A 24 -0.17 11.12 10.91
CA TYR A 24 -1.52 11.67 10.79
C TYR A 24 -1.71 12.28 9.39
N ASN A 25 -2.66 11.73 8.64
CA ASN A 25 -3.00 12.13 7.27
C ASN A 25 -1.90 11.99 6.21
N ARG A 26 -0.85 11.18 6.46
CA ARG A 26 0.18 10.92 5.44
C ARG A 26 0.81 9.54 5.64
N VAL A 27 0.77 8.74 4.59
CA VAL A 27 1.44 7.43 4.56
C VAL A 27 2.67 7.56 3.68
N SER A 28 3.83 7.19 4.21
CA SER A 28 5.10 7.11 3.47
C SER A 28 5.57 5.67 3.36
N GLY A 29 6.11 5.30 2.22
CA GLY A 29 6.51 3.93 1.94
C GLY A 29 7.21 3.79 0.60
N TYR A 30 7.21 2.56 0.11
CA TYR A 30 7.73 2.23 -1.19
C TYR A 30 6.64 1.60 -2.05
N VAL A 31 6.53 2.02 -3.30
CA VAL A 31 5.64 1.40 -4.29
C VAL A 31 6.45 0.50 -5.21
N TRP A 32 5.88 -0.65 -5.56
CA TRP A 32 6.48 -1.53 -6.56
C TRP A 32 6.18 -1.01 -7.96
N THR A 33 7.22 -0.65 -8.70
CA THR A 33 7.09 -0.17 -10.10
C THR A 33 7.16 -1.30 -11.13
N GLY A 34 7.28 -2.56 -10.69
CA GLY A 34 7.52 -3.71 -11.56
C GLY A 34 9.00 -4.08 -11.70
N ARG A 35 9.91 -3.12 -11.46
CA ARG A 35 11.37 -3.31 -11.59
C ARG A 35 12.16 -2.99 -10.34
N TYR A 36 11.70 -2.01 -9.56
CA TYR A 36 12.32 -1.61 -8.29
C TYR A 36 11.29 -0.97 -7.35
N TRP A 37 11.63 -0.92 -6.07
CA TRP A 37 10.86 -0.20 -5.05
C TRP A 37 11.21 1.29 -5.11
N ALA A 38 10.21 2.13 -5.40
CA ALA A 38 10.38 3.59 -5.45
C ALA A 38 9.73 4.23 -4.23
N PHE A 39 10.38 5.20 -3.60
CA PHE A 39 9.79 5.90 -2.45
C PHE A 39 8.55 6.67 -2.90
N PHE A 40 7.44 6.43 -2.22
CA PHE A 40 6.16 7.05 -2.53
C PHE A 40 5.40 7.36 -1.24
N ALA A 41 4.83 8.56 -1.18
CA ALA A 41 4.01 8.98 -0.07
C ALA A 41 2.69 9.54 -0.60
N PHE A 42 1.59 9.07 -0.05
CA PHE A 42 0.25 9.49 -0.45
C PHE A 42 -0.60 9.80 0.78
N ASN A 43 -1.69 10.53 0.53
CA ASN A 43 -2.65 10.84 1.57
C ASN A 43 -3.63 9.66 1.70
N PRO A 44 -3.77 8.99 2.86
CA PRO A 44 -4.66 7.84 3.00
C PRO A 44 -6.12 8.14 2.61
N ALA A 45 -6.55 9.40 2.65
CA ALA A 45 -7.87 9.82 2.18
C ALA A 45 -8.15 9.57 0.68
N THR A 46 -7.10 9.37 -0.14
CA THR A 46 -7.22 9.05 -1.57
C THR A 46 -7.29 7.55 -1.85
N VAL A 47 -7.15 6.71 -0.83
CA VAL A 47 -7.24 5.26 -0.91
C VAL A 47 -8.65 4.82 -0.52
N GLU A 48 -9.18 3.86 -1.26
CA GLU A 48 -10.51 3.32 -1.02
C GLU A 48 -10.43 2.01 -0.24
N ARG A 49 -9.51 1.13 -0.64
CA ARG A 49 -9.33 -0.17 0.00
C ARG A 49 -7.86 -0.50 0.16
N VAL A 50 -7.55 -1.20 1.24
CA VAL A 50 -6.23 -1.80 1.48
C VAL A 50 -6.43 -3.26 1.83
N ALA A 51 -5.57 -4.13 1.30
CA ALA A 51 -5.53 -5.53 1.67
C ALA A 51 -4.13 -5.86 2.18
N CYS A 52 -4.05 -6.38 3.40
CA CYS A 52 -2.80 -6.87 3.97
C CYS A 52 -2.61 -8.33 3.56
N TYR A 53 -1.39 -8.71 3.18
CA TYR A 53 -1.02 -10.12 3.08
C TYR A 53 -0.45 -10.61 4.43
N PRO A 54 -0.79 -11.82 4.92
CA PRO A 54 -1.74 -12.77 4.40
C PRO A 54 -3.12 -12.51 5.02
N SER A 55 -4.14 -12.28 4.20
CA SER A 55 -5.51 -12.51 4.67
C SER A 55 -5.59 -14.00 4.99
N PRO A 56 -5.80 -14.45 6.24
CA PRO A 56 -6.20 -15.82 6.46
C PRO A 56 -7.56 -15.93 5.77
N MET A 57 -7.58 -16.54 4.59
CA MET A 57 -8.82 -17.08 4.08
C MET A 57 -9.15 -18.19 5.08
N PRO A 58 -10.23 -18.09 5.88
CA PRO A 58 -10.66 -19.27 6.63
C PRO A 58 -10.98 -20.33 5.56
N TYR A 59 -10.20 -21.42 5.57
CA TYR A 59 -10.50 -22.63 4.82
C TYR A 59 -11.77 -23.29 5.36
#